data_AF-A0A3N1PWW9-F1
#
_entry.id   AF-A0A3N1PWW9-F1
#
_cell.length_a   1.000
_cell.length_b   1.000
_cell.length_c   1.000
_cell.angle_alpha   90.00
_cell.angle_beta   90.00
_cell.angle_gamma   90.00
#
_symmetry.space_group_name_H-M   'P 1'
#
loop_
_entity.id
_entity.type
_entity.pdbx_description
1 polymer ?
#
loop_
_entity_poly.entity_id
_entity_poly.type
_entity_poly.pdbx_seq_one_letter_code
_entity_poly.pdbx_strand_id
1 'polypeptide(L)' 'MNEVCFGMTLLTHATELEGDSALQPGQPIDSALTAIVLAHGVDPTATPDGGSSAYEMARFYDHDRAIRLLDRFTARHG' A
#
# COMPACT_ATOMS: atom_id res chain seq x y z
N MET A 1 14.06 -1.83 2.90
CA MET A 1 13.93 -3.30 2.98
C MET A 1 12.80 -3.70 2.05
N ASN A 2 13.05 -4.59 1.10
CA ASN A 2 12.01 -5.11 0.21
C ASN A 2 11.61 -6.51 0.70
N GLU A 3 11.09 -6.57 1.93
CA GLU A 3 10.59 -7.83 2.48
C GLU A 3 9.41 -8.32 1.65
N VAL A 4 9.50 -9.56 1.17
CA VAL A 4 8.45 -10.23 0.40
C VAL A 4 7.93 -11.39 1.22
N CYS A 5 6.65 -11.34 1.58
CA CYS A 5 5.94 -12.40 2.29
C CYS A 5 4.75 -12.83 1.43
N PHE A 6 4.57 -14.13 1.20
CA PHE A 6 3.49 -14.68 0.33
C PHE A 6 3.40 -14.03 -1.06
N GLY A 7 4.52 -13.57 -1.64
CA GLY A 7 4.53 -12.92 -2.96
C GLY A 7 4.04 -11.47 -2.96
N MET A 8 3.95 -10.82 -1.80
CA MET A 8 3.62 -9.40 -1.66
C MET A 8 4.73 -8.66 -0.93
N THR A 9 4.99 -7.41 -1.33
CA THR A 9 5.87 -6.54 -0.53
C THR A 9 5.18 -6.16 0.78
N LEU A 10 5.96 -5.75 1.78
CA LEU A 10 5.41 -5.19 3.02
C LEU A 10 4.43 -4.03 2.76
N LEU A 11 4.69 -3.20 1.74
CA LEU A 11 3.82 -2.09 1.37
C LEU A 11 2.50 -2.57 0.73
N THR A 12 2.55 -3.62 -0.10
CA THR A 12 1.35 -4.25 -0.67
C THR A 12 0.49 -4.85 0.44
N HIS A 13 1.09 -5.57 1.40
CA HIS A 13 0.39 -6.13 2.57
C HIS A 13 -0.28 -5.05 3.43
N ALA A 14 0.41 -3.94 3.70
CA ALA A 14 -0.16 -2.85 4.47
C ALA A 14 -1.42 -2.26 3.81
N THR A 15 -1.35 -2.05 2.49
CA THR A 15 -2.47 -1.52 1.70
C THR A 15 -3.64 -2.49 1.64
N GLU A 16 -3.37 -3.79 1.48
CA GLU A 16 -4.38 -4.85 1.44
C GLU A 16 -5.10 -4.97 2.79
N LEU A 17 -4.35 -5.02 3.90
CA LEU A 17 -4.91 -5.13 5.24
C LEU A 17 -5.85 -3.96 5.56
N GLU A 18 -5.44 -2.73 5.24
CA GLU A 18 -6.26 -1.53 5.43
C GLU A 18 -7.54 -1.58 4.58
N GLY A 19 -7.41 -2.02 3.32
CA GLY A 19 -8.52 -2.25 2.39
C GLY A 19 -9.53 -3.28 2.88
N ASP A 20 -9.07 -4.48 3.22
CA ASP A 20 -9.90 -5.58 3.67
C ASP A 20 -10.61 -5.25 4.99
N SER A 21 -9.91 -4.58 5.91
CA SER A 21 -10.48 -4.13 7.18
C SER A 21 -11.66 -3.16 7.00
N ALA A 22 -11.67 -2.36 5.92
CA ALA A 22 -12.74 -1.40 5.61
C ALA A 22 -14.01 -2.06 5.04
N LEU A 23 -13.98 -3.35 4.68
CA LEU A 23 -15.18 -4.10 4.28
C LEU A 23 -16.16 -4.30 5.44
N GLN A 24 -15.72 -4.04 6.68
CA GLN A 24 -16.61 -4.03 7.84
C GLN A 24 -17.56 -2.82 7.81
N PRO A 25 -18.87 -3.00 8.09
CA PRO A 25 -19.84 -1.92 7.99
C PRO A 25 -19.48 -0.70 8.85
N GLY A 26 -19.44 0.48 8.21
CA GLY A 26 -19.42 1.79 8.89
C GLY A 26 -18.04 2.31 9.30
N GLN A 27 -16.93 1.67 8.89
CA GLN A 27 -15.59 2.21 9.10
C GLN A 27 -15.00 2.76 7.80
N PRO A 28 -14.50 4.01 7.77
CA PRO A 28 -13.72 4.50 6.65
C PRO A 28 -12.38 3.77 6.59
N ILE A 29 -11.85 3.60 5.39
CA ILE A 29 -10.52 3.02 5.18
C ILE A 29 -9.43 3.90 5.81
N ASP A 30 -8.65 3.35 6.74
CA ASP A 30 -7.48 4.01 7.35
C ASP A 30 -6.25 3.84 6.45
N SER A 31 -5.24 4.70 6.59
CA SER A 31 -3.99 4.68 5.81
C SER A 31 -2.73 4.81 6.69
N ALA A 32 -2.88 4.64 8.01
CA ALA A 32 -1.81 4.87 8.98
C ALA A 32 -0.66 3.88 8.81
N LEU A 33 -0.96 2.60 8.58
CA LEU A 33 0.06 1.57 8.38
C LEU A 33 0.79 1.80 7.06
N THR A 34 0.07 2.09 5.97
CA THR A 34 0.68 2.46 4.68
C THR A 34 1.62 3.66 4.84
N ALA A 35 1.21 4.70 5.58
CA ALA A 35 2.06 5.87 5.83
C ALA A 35 3.32 5.54 6.63
N ILE A 36 3.22 4.70 7.66
CA ILE A 36 4.36 4.25 8.47
C ILE A 36 5.35 3.48 7.60
N VAL A 37 4.87 2.51 6.82
CA VAL A 37 5.71 1.68 5.96
C VAL A 37 6.44 2.56 4.92
N LEU A 38 5.76 3.53 4.30
CA LEU A 38 6.39 4.51 3.41
C LEU A 38 7.45 5.37 4.10
N ALA A 39 7.20 5.81 5.33
CA ALA A 39 8.15 6.60 6.10
C ALA A 39 9.44 5.85 6.44
N HIS A 40 9.41 4.51 6.47
CA HIS A 40 10.59 3.66 6.63
C HIS A 40 11.45 3.52 5.37
N GLY A 41 11.10 4.21 4.27
CA GLY A 41 11.90 4.27 3.06
C GLY A 41 11.82 3.01 2.21
N VAL A 42 10.67 2.32 2.23
CA VAL A 42 10.39 1.30 1.21
C VAL A 42 10.28 1.95 -0.17
N ASP A 43 10.64 1.22 -1.21
CA ASP A 43 10.40 1.65 -2.58
C ASP A 43 8.90 1.52 -2.91
N PRO A 44 8.17 2.63 -3.17
CA PRO A 44 6.74 2.59 -3.44
C PRO A 44 6.39 1.96 -4.79
N THR A 45 7.37 1.78 -5.67
CA THR A 45 7.20 1.19 -7.01
C THR A 45 7.54 -0.30 -7.06
N ALA A 46 8.09 -0.83 -5.96
CA ALA A 46 8.46 -2.23 -5.87
C ALA A 46 7.25 -3.13 -6.08
N THR A 47 7.38 -4.03 -7.06
CA THR A 47 6.36 -5.03 -7.38
C THR A 47 7.06 -6.39 -7.43
N PRO A 48 6.65 -7.36 -6.59
CA PRO A 48 7.22 -8.70 -6.62
C PRO A 48 6.77 -9.45 -7.88
N ASP A 49 7.59 -10.39 -8.35
CA ASP A 49 7.32 -11.15 -9.57
C ASP A 49 5.95 -11.85 -9.50
N GLY A 50 5.06 -11.52 -10.45
CA GLY A 50 3.72 -12.09 -10.53
C GLY A 50 2.72 -11.61 -9.48
N GLY A 51 3.10 -10.66 -8.61
CA GLY A 51 2.22 -10.04 -7.60
C GLY A 51 1.73 -8.65 -8.00
N SER A 52 0.80 -8.11 -7.21
CA SER A 52 0.30 -6.75 -7.40
C SER A 52 1.17 -5.71 -6.69
N SER A 53 1.34 -4.56 -7.32
CA SER A 53 1.91 -3.38 -6.69
C SER A 53 0.97 -2.85 -5.59
N ALA A 54 1.53 -2.10 -4.65
CA ALA A 54 0.72 -1.40 -3.65
C ALA A 54 -0.28 -0.42 -4.30
N TYR A 55 0.06 0.15 -5.46
CA TYR A 55 -0.81 1.07 -6.18
C TYR A 55 -2.01 0.38 -6.82
N GLU A 56 -1.81 -0.80 -7.42
CA GLU A 56 -2.91 -1.64 -7.92
C GLU A 56 -3.82 -2.11 -6.78
N MET A 57 -3.24 -2.47 -5.63
CA MET A 57 -4.01 -2.85 -4.45
C MET A 57 -4.85 -1.69 -3.91
N ALA A 58 -4.27 -0.48 -3.84
CA ALA A 58 -4.99 0.71 -3.41
C ALA A 58 -6.15 1.04 -4.36
N ARG A 59 -5.98 0.84 -5.67
CA ARG A 59 -7.06 0.98 -6.66
C ARG A 59 -8.16 -0.06 -6.48
N PHE A 60 -7.79 -1.31 -6.18
CA PHE A 60 -8.75 -2.40 -6.00
C PHE A 60 -9.74 -2.14 -4.84
N TYR A 61 -9.26 -1.55 -3.75
CA TYR A 61 -10.08 -1.22 -2.57
C TYR A 61 -10.67 0.20 -2.57
N ASP A 62 -10.56 0.96 -3.67
CA ASP A 62 -10.90 2.40 -3.71
C ASP A 62 -10.24 3.19 -2.56
N HIS A 63 -8.98 2.84 -2.25
CA HIS A 63 -8.22 3.36 -1.12
C HIS A 63 -7.59 4.72 -1.42
N ASP A 64 -8.43 5.74 -1.57
CA ASP A 64 -8.06 7.11 -1.98
C ASP A 64 -6.90 7.74 -1.20
N ARG A 65 -6.81 7.45 0.11
CA ARG A 65 -5.73 7.98 0.94
C ARG A 65 -4.39 7.32 0.63
N ALA A 66 -4.37 6.00 0.48
CA ALA A 66 -3.17 5.26 0.08
C ALA A 66 -2.70 5.69 -1.30
N ILE A 67 -3.61 5.87 -2.27
CA ILE A 67 -3.27 6.38 -3.62
C ILE A 67 -2.50 7.70 -3.53
N ARG A 68 -3.00 8.68 -2.76
CA ARG A 68 -2.33 9.99 -2.60
C ARG A 68 -0.98 9.89 -1.91
N LEU A 69 -0.85 8.99 -0.93
CA LEU A 69 0.42 8.74 -0.26
C LEU A 69 1.44 8.14 -1.24
N LEU A 70 1.05 7.13 -2.01
CA LEU A 70 1.89 6.48 -3.01
C LEU A 70 2.35 7.48 -4.09
N ASP A 71 1.42 8.26 -4.66
CA ASP A 71 1.76 9.31 -5.65
C ASP A 71 2.80 10.29 -5.09
N ARG A 72 2.58 10.75 -3.85
CA ARG A 72 3.49 11.69 -3.18
C ARG A 72 4.87 11.08 -2.95
N PHE A 73 4.96 9.84 -2.52
CA PHE A 73 6.24 9.20 -2.22
C PHE A 73 6.98 8.80 -3.50
N THR A 74 6.30 8.35 -4.55
CA THR A 74 6.92 8.09 -5.85
C THR A 74 7.52 9.37 -6.45
N ALA A 75 6.79 10.50 -6.40
CA ALA A 75 7.31 11.78 -6.88
C ALA A 75 8.52 12.32 -6.10
N ARG A 76 8.81 11.78 -4.91
CA ARG A 76 9.95 12.17 -4.07
C ARG A 76 11.19 11.29 -4.27
N HIS A 77 11.02 10.13 -4.90
CA HIS A 77 12.09 9.15 -5.12
C HIS A 77 12.40 8.93 -6.61
N GLY A 78 11.66 9.59 -7.51
CA GLY A 78 11.96 9.68 -8.95
C GLY A 78 12.84 10.86 -9.34
#